data_AF-A0A813JCE5-F1
#
_entry.id   AF-A0A813JCE5-F1
#
_cell.length_a   1.000
_cell.length_b   1.000
_cell.length_c   1.000
_cell.angle_alpha   90.00
_cell.angle_beta   90.00
_cell.angle_gamma   90.00
#
_symmetry.space_group_name_H-M   'P 1'
#
loop_
_entity.id
_entity.type
_entity.pdbx_description
1 polymer ?
#
loop_
_entity_poly.entity_id
_entity_poly.type
_entity_poly.pdbx_seq_one_letter_code
_entity_poly.pdbx_strand_id
1 'polypeptide(L)'
;MQKWLRAQLSAALALSLWFLKALAAPPLAVRLSGALSEEQRQQVLSLVASARADVEAFALRGEGLVVNRSFGPGGTSHETLFLHRHLERRAPALRRQLLDLALGAERAAGWNLTRGVREGALRARCIELLTYQGGRHVNPVRWHGDGATLMTMVVMMSPPGSFEGGAVELRDYGNGLQ
;
A
#
# COMPACT_ATOMS: atom_id res chain seq x y z
N MET A 1 -34.41 24.47 -4.50
CA MET A 1 -33.85 23.59 -5.56
C MET A 1 -32.59 24.25 -6.11
N GLN A 2 -31.44 24.04 -5.47
CA GLN A 2 -30.18 24.73 -5.77
C GLN A 2 -29.28 23.84 -6.63
N LYS A 3 -29.00 24.30 -7.85
CA LYS A 3 -27.95 23.78 -8.71
C LYS A 3 -26.59 24.22 -8.15
N TRP A 4 -25.66 23.29 -8.00
CA TRP A 4 -24.23 23.60 -7.92
C TRP A 4 -23.51 22.87 -9.05
N LEU A 5 -23.17 23.63 -10.09
CA LEU A 5 -22.09 23.31 -11.01
C LEU A 5 -20.79 23.73 -10.32
N ARG A 6 -19.81 22.82 -10.19
CA ARG A 6 -18.38 23.13 -10.36
C ARG A 6 -17.65 21.87 -10.85
N ALA A 7 -17.18 21.96 -12.09
CA ALA A 7 -16.11 21.13 -12.59
C ALA A 7 -14.78 21.54 -11.95
N GLN A 8 -13.85 20.60 -11.76
CA GLN A 8 -12.42 20.88 -11.84
C GLN A 8 -11.67 19.68 -12.43
N LEU A 9 -11.22 19.89 -13.67
CA LEU A 9 -10.11 19.20 -14.31
C LEU A 9 -8.81 19.54 -13.56
N SER A 10 -7.94 18.55 -13.40
CA SER A 10 -6.49 18.80 -13.31
C SER A 10 -5.76 17.73 -14.10
N ALA A 11 -5.34 18.10 -15.31
CA ALA A 11 -4.21 17.48 -15.97
C ALA A 11 -2.94 17.86 -15.20
N ALA A 12 -1.99 16.93 -15.12
CA ALA A 12 -0.60 17.25 -14.79
C ALA A 12 0.29 16.61 -15.85
N LEU A 13 0.61 17.39 -16.88
CA LEU A 13 1.85 17.25 -17.62
C LEU A 13 2.91 17.96 -16.77
N ALA A 14 3.89 17.22 -16.24
CA ALA A 14 5.07 17.82 -15.63
C ALA A 14 6.29 17.40 -16.46
N LEU A 15 6.57 18.18 -17.51
CA LEU A 15 7.87 18.19 -18.16
C LEU A 15 8.72 19.23 -17.42
N SER A 16 9.58 18.77 -16.52
CA SER A 16 10.52 19.61 -15.79
C SER A 16 11.93 19.11 -16.08
N LEU A 17 12.51 19.57 -17.20
CA LEU A 17 13.94 19.51 -17.44
C LEU A 17 14.61 20.58 -16.55
N TRP A 18 15.14 20.16 -15.41
CA TRP A 18 16.03 20.98 -14.59
C TRP A 18 17.41 20.34 -14.53
N PHE A 19 18.29 20.79 -15.43
CA PHE A 19 19.73 20.62 -15.30
C PHE A 19 20.26 21.68 -14.34
N LEU A 20 20.21 21.40 -13.04
CA LEU A 20 21.05 21.99 -11.99
C LEU A 20 21.00 21.01 -10.82
N LYS A 21 22.06 20.20 -10.64
CA LYS A 21 22.24 19.26 -9.52
C LYS A 21 22.43 20.04 -8.20
N ALA A 22 21.38 20.68 -7.70
CA ALA A 22 21.26 20.85 -6.27
C ALA A 22 21.07 19.45 -5.68
N LEU A 23 21.80 19.11 -4.62
CA LEU A 23 21.66 17.88 -3.85
C LEU A 23 20.30 17.88 -3.12
N ALA A 24 19.20 17.84 -3.86
CA ALA A 24 17.88 17.68 -3.29
C ALA A 24 17.84 16.34 -2.56
N ALA A 25 17.36 16.34 -1.32
CA ALA A 25 17.16 15.11 -0.57
C ALA A 25 16.28 14.15 -1.39
N PRO A 26 16.51 12.82 -1.33
CA PRO A 26 15.66 11.86 -2.00
C PRO A 26 14.19 12.05 -1.59
N PRO A 27 13.22 11.84 -2.49
CA PRO A 27 11.80 11.98 -2.16
C PRO A 27 11.39 10.93 -1.11
N LEU A 28 10.43 11.24 -0.22
CA LEU A 28 9.94 10.26 0.78
C LEU A 28 9.11 9.13 0.17
N ALA A 29 8.50 9.36 -1.01
CA ALA A 29 7.71 8.37 -1.72
C ALA A 29 7.73 8.59 -3.23
N VAL A 30 7.39 7.53 -3.96
CA VAL A 30 7.18 7.55 -5.42
C VAL A 30 5.78 7.05 -5.71
N ARG A 31 5.06 7.78 -6.57
CA ARG A 31 3.76 7.35 -7.07
C ARG A 31 3.93 6.63 -8.40
N LEU A 32 3.58 5.35 -8.42
CA LEU A 32 3.49 4.57 -9.65
C LEU A 32 2.03 4.51 -10.13
N SER A 33 1.77 5.04 -11.33
CA SER A 33 0.45 4.92 -11.94
C SER A 33 0.36 3.64 -12.76
N GLY A 34 -0.78 2.93 -12.70
CA GLY A 34 -0.96 1.68 -13.45
C GLY A 34 -0.05 0.54 -12.99
N ALA A 35 0.31 0.50 -11.71
CA ALA A 35 1.21 -0.51 -11.16
C ALA A 35 0.71 -1.96 -11.39
N LEU A 36 -0.62 -2.16 -11.38
CA LEU A 36 -1.27 -3.42 -11.73
C LEU A 36 -2.17 -3.24 -12.95
N SER A 37 -2.14 -4.21 -13.86
CA SER A 37 -3.15 -4.37 -14.92
C SER A 37 -4.50 -4.76 -14.32
N GLU A 38 -5.56 -4.69 -15.13
CA GLU A 38 -6.89 -5.16 -14.69
C GLU A 38 -6.89 -6.65 -14.37
N GLU A 39 -6.24 -7.46 -15.21
CA GLU A 39 -6.08 -8.90 -14.97
C GLU A 39 -5.39 -9.17 -13.62
N GLN A 40 -4.32 -8.45 -13.31
CA GLN A 40 -3.59 -8.60 -12.05
C GLN A 40 -4.43 -8.15 -10.85
N ARG A 41 -5.24 -7.10 -11.00
CA ARG A 41 -6.21 -6.70 -9.98
C ARG A 41 -7.22 -7.83 -9.72
N GLN A 42 -7.76 -8.45 -10.77
CA GLN A 42 -8.68 -9.58 -10.63
C GLN A 42 -8.00 -10.80 -9.99
N GLN A 43 -6.73 -11.07 -10.31
CA GLN A 43 -5.95 -12.13 -9.64
C GLN A 43 -5.79 -11.86 -8.14
N VAL A 44 -5.50 -10.62 -7.73
CA VAL A 44 -5.45 -10.22 -6.31
C VAL A 44 -6.82 -10.43 -5.64
N LEU A 45 -7.91 -9.99 -6.27
CA LEU A 45 -9.26 -10.12 -5.72
C LEU A 45 -9.69 -11.59 -5.59
N SER A 46 -9.35 -12.43 -6.57
CA SER A 46 -9.56 -13.88 -6.52
C SER A 46 -8.76 -14.53 -5.37
N LEU A 47 -7.50 -14.14 -5.18
CA LEU A 47 -6.68 -14.59 -4.05
C LEU A 47 -7.29 -14.17 -2.71
N VAL A 48 -7.82 -12.95 -2.61
CA VAL A 48 -8.51 -12.45 -1.41
C VAL A 48 -9.76 -13.28 -1.11
N ALA A 49 -10.61 -13.54 -2.11
CA ALA A 49 -11.80 -14.37 -1.94
C ALA A 49 -11.43 -15.79 -1.47
N SER A 50 -10.41 -16.39 -2.08
CA SER A 50 -9.89 -17.69 -1.68
C SER A 50 -9.30 -17.70 -0.26
N ALA A 51 -8.55 -16.66 0.10
CA ALA A 51 -7.99 -16.53 1.45
C ALA A 51 -9.10 -16.36 2.50
N ARG A 52 -10.16 -15.59 2.21
CA ARG A 52 -11.33 -15.47 3.10
C ARG A 52 -12.05 -16.79 3.30
N ALA A 53 -12.27 -17.56 2.23
CA ALA A 53 -12.86 -18.89 2.33
C ALA A 53 -11.99 -19.84 3.20
N ASP A 54 -10.66 -19.72 3.11
CA ASP A 54 -9.78 -20.46 4.03
C ASP A 54 -9.96 -19.98 5.47
N VAL A 55 -10.07 -18.67 5.73
CA VAL A 55 -10.26 -18.12 7.08
C VAL A 55 -11.53 -18.69 7.71
N GLU A 56 -12.64 -18.79 6.98
CA GLU A 56 -13.87 -19.39 7.49
C GLU A 56 -13.64 -20.86 7.91
N ALA A 57 -12.81 -21.59 7.17
CA ALA A 57 -12.40 -22.95 7.53
C ALA A 57 -11.40 -23.00 8.71
N PHE A 58 -10.52 -21.99 8.86
CA PHE A 58 -9.49 -21.90 9.91
C PHE A 58 -9.96 -21.23 11.20
N ALA A 59 -11.00 -20.40 11.18
CA ALA A 59 -11.61 -19.79 12.37
C ALA A 59 -12.10 -20.87 13.35
N LEU A 60 -12.47 -22.05 12.84
CA LEU A 60 -12.75 -23.26 13.62
C LEU A 60 -11.53 -23.81 14.38
N ARG A 61 -10.30 -23.36 14.05
CA ARG A 61 -9.02 -23.80 14.63
C ARG A 61 -8.28 -22.70 15.43
N GLY A 62 -8.85 -21.50 15.55
CA GLY A 62 -8.28 -20.42 16.38
C GLY A 62 -7.10 -19.63 15.78
N GLU A 63 -6.77 -19.82 14.50
CA GLU A 63 -5.71 -19.06 13.81
C GLU A 63 -6.32 -17.97 12.93
N GLY A 64 -6.57 -16.79 13.50
CA GLY A 64 -7.19 -15.68 12.79
C GLY A 64 -6.27 -15.04 11.74
N LEU A 65 -6.60 -15.23 10.46
CA LEU A 65 -6.01 -14.52 9.30
C LEU A 65 -6.58 -13.11 9.09
N VAL A 66 -7.75 -12.83 9.67
CA VAL A 66 -8.41 -11.52 9.70
C VAL A 66 -8.28 -10.92 11.08
N VAL A 67 -7.75 -9.71 11.18
CA VAL A 67 -7.60 -8.97 12.44
C VAL A 67 -8.13 -7.56 12.26
N ASN A 68 -8.94 -7.15 13.22
CA ASN A 68 -9.33 -5.76 13.40
C ASN A 68 -8.18 -5.02 14.10
N ARG A 69 -7.34 -4.32 13.33
CA ARG A 69 -6.17 -3.60 13.87
C ARG A 69 -6.51 -2.16 14.19
N SER A 70 -6.15 -1.72 15.40
CA SER A 70 -6.16 -0.31 15.80
C SER A 70 -4.75 0.21 16.02
N PHE A 71 -4.47 1.42 15.55
CA PHE A 71 -3.23 2.14 15.82
C PHE A 71 -3.44 3.12 16.99
N GLY A 72 -3.32 2.61 18.22
CA GLY A 72 -3.39 3.37 19.47
C GLY A 72 -4.77 3.36 20.17
N PRO A 73 -4.86 3.89 21.41
CA PRO A 73 -6.10 3.93 22.19
C PRO A 73 -7.18 4.76 21.48
N GLY A 74 -8.31 4.15 21.13
CA GLY A 74 -9.42 4.81 20.43
C GLY A 74 -9.20 5.06 18.93
N GLY A 75 -8.20 4.43 18.31
CA GLY A 75 -8.04 4.43 16.85
C GLY A 75 -9.19 3.68 16.17
N THR A 76 -9.55 4.10 14.95
CA THR A 76 -10.49 3.32 14.14
C THR A 76 -9.84 2.00 13.75
N SER A 77 -10.58 0.92 13.99
CA SER A 77 -10.18 -0.39 13.49
C SER A 77 -10.49 -0.49 12.01
N HIS A 78 -9.50 -0.91 11.23
CA HIS A 78 -9.72 -1.39 9.87
C HIS A 78 -9.57 -2.91 9.87
N GLU A 79 -10.27 -3.54 8.94
CA GLU A 79 -10.15 -4.97 8.74
C GLU A 79 -8.85 -5.24 7.97
N THR A 80 -7.98 -6.04 8.56
CA THR A 80 -6.72 -6.48 7.93
C THR A 80 -6.82 -7.97 7.62
N LEU A 81 -6.62 -8.35 6.36
CA LEU A 81 -6.43 -9.75 5.95
C LEU A 81 -4.97 -9.96 5.53
N PHE A 82 -4.28 -10.88 6.20
CA PHE A 82 -2.88 -11.19 5.90
C PHE A 82 -2.77 -12.16 4.71
N LEU A 83 -2.16 -11.69 3.62
CA LEU A 83 -2.06 -12.44 2.36
C LEU A 83 -0.69 -13.06 2.10
N HIS A 84 0.34 -12.73 2.88
CA HIS A 84 1.72 -13.12 2.59
C HIS A 84 1.87 -14.63 2.29
N ARG A 85 1.39 -15.52 3.17
CA ARG A 85 1.46 -16.98 2.93
C ARG A 85 0.67 -17.45 1.70
N HIS A 86 -0.51 -16.88 1.47
CA HIS A 86 -1.36 -17.23 0.32
C HIS A 86 -0.70 -16.80 -0.98
N LEU A 87 -0.12 -15.60 -1.01
CA LEU A 87 0.52 -15.03 -2.18
C LEU A 87 1.79 -15.80 -2.55
N GLU A 88 2.60 -16.18 -1.57
CA GLU A 88 3.78 -17.03 -1.79
C GLU A 88 3.45 -18.39 -2.42
N ARG A 89 2.37 -19.03 -1.96
CA ARG A 89 1.99 -20.37 -2.42
C ARG A 89 1.17 -20.39 -3.69
N ARG A 90 0.21 -19.48 -3.81
CA ARG A 90 -0.84 -19.51 -4.85
C ARG A 90 -0.61 -18.52 -5.98
N ALA A 91 0.15 -17.46 -5.75
CA ALA A 91 0.41 -16.43 -6.75
C ALA A 91 1.88 -15.97 -6.75
N PRO A 92 2.86 -16.88 -6.92
CA PRO A 92 4.29 -16.53 -6.85
C PRO A 92 4.73 -15.54 -7.94
N ALA A 93 4.08 -15.55 -9.11
CA ALA A 93 4.31 -14.57 -10.18
C ALA A 93 3.90 -13.16 -9.73
N LEU A 94 2.70 -13.01 -9.15
CA LEU A 94 2.24 -11.75 -8.57
C LEU A 94 3.18 -11.27 -7.46
N ARG A 95 3.69 -12.19 -6.62
CA ARG A 95 4.69 -11.85 -5.59
C ARG A 95 5.91 -11.19 -6.20
N ARG A 96 6.47 -11.82 -7.23
CA ARG A 96 7.67 -11.35 -7.92
C ARG A 96 7.42 -9.97 -8.52
N GLN A 97 6.27 -9.79 -9.15
CA GLN A 97 5.88 -8.50 -9.71
C GLN A 97 5.77 -7.40 -8.65
N LEU A 98 5.16 -7.68 -7.48
CA LEU A 98 5.09 -6.70 -6.39
C LEU A 98 6.49 -6.31 -5.89
N LEU A 99 7.42 -7.27 -5.83
CA LEU A 99 8.83 -6.98 -5.52
C LEU A 99 9.48 -6.13 -6.63
N ASP A 100 9.26 -6.46 -7.89
CA ASP A 100 9.81 -5.72 -9.04
C ASP A 100 9.30 -4.26 -9.06
N LEU A 101 8.03 -4.04 -8.70
CA LEU A 101 7.45 -2.71 -8.54
C LEU A 101 8.12 -1.93 -7.40
N ALA A 102 8.34 -2.56 -6.24
CA ALA A 102 9.02 -1.92 -5.10
C ALA A 102 10.47 -1.54 -5.46
N LEU A 103 11.20 -2.43 -6.12
CA LEU A 103 12.56 -2.16 -6.61
C LEU A 103 12.57 -1.10 -7.72
N GLY A 104 11.54 -1.06 -8.55
CA GLY A 104 11.34 -0.01 -9.55
C GLY A 104 11.16 1.35 -8.90
N ALA A 105 10.33 1.44 -7.85
CA ALA A 105 10.14 2.66 -7.07
C ALA A 105 11.43 3.12 -6.37
N GLU A 106 12.18 2.19 -5.77
CA GLU A 106 13.48 2.49 -5.15
C GLU A 106 14.46 3.11 -6.14
N ARG A 107 14.60 2.51 -7.34
CA ARG A 107 15.47 3.04 -8.40
C ARG A 107 15.02 4.41 -8.87
N ALA A 108 13.70 4.62 -9.02
CA ALA A 108 13.16 5.91 -9.44
C ALA A 108 13.38 7.01 -8.39
N ALA A 109 13.31 6.67 -7.10
CA ALA A 109 13.61 7.60 -6.01
C ALA A 109 15.10 7.84 -5.78
N GLY A 110 15.97 6.91 -6.20
CA GLY A 110 17.39 6.95 -5.89
C GLY A 110 17.70 6.69 -4.41
N TRP A 111 16.86 5.92 -3.71
CA TRP A 111 17.06 5.65 -2.28
C TRP A 111 18.28 4.76 -1.99
N ASN A 112 18.65 3.88 -2.92
CA ASN A 112 19.75 2.92 -2.78
C ASN A 112 19.62 2.01 -1.53
N LEU A 113 18.39 1.70 -1.11
CA LEU A 113 18.10 0.90 0.09
C LEU A 113 18.58 -0.54 -0.05
N THR A 114 18.61 -1.08 -1.28
CA THR A 114 19.00 -2.47 -1.51
C THR A 114 20.45 -2.61 -1.94
N ARG A 115 21.25 -1.54 -1.84
CA ARG A 115 22.67 -1.59 -2.20
C ARG A 115 23.40 -2.57 -1.28
N GLY A 116 24.04 -3.58 -1.87
CA GLY A 116 24.76 -4.62 -1.14
C GLY A 116 23.87 -5.73 -0.56
N VAL A 117 22.55 -5.69 -0.78
CA VAL A 117 21.66 -6.81 -0.46
C VAL A 117 21.84 -7.89 -1.52
N ARG A 118 22.07 -9.14 -1.08
CA ARG A 118 22.22 -10.28 -1.99
C ARG A 118 20.96 -10.47 -2.83
N GLU A 119 21.14 -10.82 -4.10
CA GLU A 119 20.02 -11.18 -4.98
C GLU A 119 19.16 -12.27 -4.34
N GLY A 120 17.85 -12.04 -4.32
CA GLY A 120 16.92 -12.96 -3.69
C GLY A 120 17.02 -13.02 -2.16
N ALA A 121 17.65 -12.08 -1.47
CA ALA A 121 17.54 -11.98 0.00
C ALA A 121 16.29 -11.21 0.43
N LEU A 122 15.77 -10.32 -0.41
CA LEU A 122 14.58 -9.53 -0.10
C LEU A 122 13.33 -10.41 -0.03
N ARG A 123 12.57 -10.25 1.05
CA ARG A 123 11.30 -10.93 1.28
C ARG A 123 10.27 -9.91 1.73
N ALA A 124 9.04 -10.08 1.26
CA ALA A 124 7.92 -9.40 1.86
C ALA A 124 7.79 -9.85 3.32
N ARG A 125 8.01 -8.95 4.27
CA ARG A 125 7.74 -9.19 5.69
C ARG A 125 6.25 -9.44 5.89
N CYS A 126 5.43 -8.60 5.27
CA CYS A 126 3.99 -8.62 5.38
C CYS A 126 3.35 -8.22 4.05
N ILE A 127 2.21 -8.82 3.74
CA ILE A 127 1.31 -8.39 2.67
C ILE A 127 -0.08 -8.43 3.28
N GLU A 128 -0.76 -7.29 3.23
CA GLU A 128 -2.03 -7.06 3.90
C GLU A 128 -3.03 -6.50 2.89
N LEU A 129 -4.26 -7.00 2.93
CA LEU A 129 -5.41 -6.27 2.39
C LEU A 129 -6.04 -5.49 3.55
N LEU A 130 -6.10 -4.17 3.40
CA LEU A 130 -6.72 -3.27 4.35
C LEU A 130 -8.08 -2.85 3.79
N THR A 131 -9.15 -3.13 4.53
CA THR A 131 -10.49 -2.70 4.17
C THR A 131 -10.95 -1.62 5.14
N TYR A 132 -11.20 -0.44 4.57
CA TYR A 132 -11.76 0.70 5.29
C TYR A 132 -13.24 0.82 4.95
N GLN A 133 -14.10 0.70 5.97
CA GLN A 133 -15.53 0.91 5.81
C GLN A 133 -15.86 2.38 6.16
N GLY A 134 -16.54 3.06 5.24
CA GLY A 134 -16.94 4.45 5.40
C GLY A 134 -18.08 4.66 6.41
N GLY A 135 -18.19 5.88 6.93
CA GLY A 135 -19.22 6.32 7.88
C GLY A 135 -19.02 7.79 8.26
N ARG A 136 -20.04 8.46 8.82
CA ARG A 136 -19.98 9.89 9.18
C ARG A 136 -18.88 10.26 10.20
N HIS A 137 -18.29 9.28 10.88
CA HIS A 137 -17.28 9.46 11.94
C HIS A 137 -16.15 8.41 11.86
N VAL A 138 -15.65 8.10 10.66
CA VAL A 138 -14.45 7.26 10.56
C VAL A 138 -13.26 8.11 10.97
N ASN A 139 -12.64 7.80 12.11
CA ASN A 139 -11.42 8.48 12.51
C ASN A 139 -10.30 8.10 11.53
N PRO A 140 -9.44 9.05 11.14
CA PRO A 140 -8.28 8.73 10.32
C PRO A 140 -7.39 7.71 11.04
N VAL A 141 -6.68 6.90 10.24
CA VAL A 141 -5.58 6.12 10.75
C VAL A 141 -4.58 7.08 11.38
N ARG A 142 -4.26 6.88 12.66
CA ARG A 142 -3.31 7.74 13.36
C ARG A 142 -1.92 7.62 12.75
N TRP A 143 -1.14 8.69 12.88
CA TRP A 143 0.28 8.69 12.57
C TRP A 143 0.98 7.51 13.25
N HIS A 144 1.67 6.70 12.45
CA HIS A 144 2.46 5.57 12.90
C HIS A 144 3.58 5.29 11.90
N GLY A 145 4.60 4.54 12.35
CA GLY A 145 5.59 3.92 11.47
C GLY A 145 5.28 2.44 11.26
N ASP A 146 5.67 1.91 10.11
CA ASP A 146 5.48 0.48 9.78
C ASP A 146 6.48 -0.45 10.52
N GLY A 147 7.42 0.15 11.26
CA GLY A 147 8.44 -0.54 12.06
C GLY A 147 9.52 -1.18 11.20
N ALA A 148 9.92 -2.41 11.52
CA ALA A 148 11.00 -3.18 10.88
C ALA A 148 10.72 -3.55 9.41
N THR A 149 10.58 -2.54 8.56
CA THR A 149 10.27 -2.64 7.13
C THR A 149 11.23 -1.72 6.39
N LEU A 150 11.90 -2.26 5.35
CA LEU A 150 12.82 -1.47 4.53
C LEU A 150 12.06 -0.51 3.60
N MET A 151 10.96 -0.98 3.01
CA MET A 151 10.09 -0.24 2.10
C MET A 151 8.64 -0.68 2.28
N THR A 152 7.72 0.28 2.29
CA THR A 152 6.27 0.01 2.27
C THR A 152 5.71 0.42 0.91
N MET A 153 4.88 -0.46 0.34
CA MET A 153 4.15 -0.19 -0.90
C MET A 153 2.65 -0.30 -0.62
N VAL A 154 1.92 0.76 -0.96
CA VAL A 154 0.45 0.77 -0.91
C VAL A 154 -0.09 0.71 -2.33
N VAL A 155 -0.92 -0.29 -2.60
CA VAL A 155 -1.59 -0.46 -3.90
C VAL A 155 -3.07 -0.19 -3.72
N MET A 156 -3.56 0.86 -4.36
CA MET A 156 -4.99 1.19 -4.33
C MET A 156 -5.77 0.22 -5.21
N MET A 157 -6.65 -0.57 -4.59
CA MET A 157 -7.48 -1.57 -5.27
C MET A 157 -8.89 -1.04 -5.60
N SER A 158 -9.32 0.03 -4.94
CA SER A 158 -10.62 0.67 -5.19
C SER A 158 -10.63 1.38 -6.55
N PRO A 159 -11.74 1.35 -7.30
CA PRO A 159 -11.89 2.13 -8.51
C PRO A 159 -11.69 3.64 -8.25
N PRO A 160 -11.11 4.39 -9.19
CA PRO A 160 -11.03 5.84 -9.08
C PRO A 160 -12.42 6.46 -8.89
N GLY A 161 -12.57 7.34 -7.91
CA GLY A 161 -13.84 8.03 -7.62
C GLY A 161 -14.86 7.20 -6.83
N SER A 162 -14.56 5.95 -6.47
CA SER A 162 -15.47 5.12 -5.64
C SER A 162 -15.40 5.43 -4.15
N PHE A 163 -14.61 6.43 -3.75
CA PHE A 163 -14.40 6.83 -2.37
C PHE A 163 -14.13 8.34 -2.29
N GLU A 164 -14.50 8.95 -1.17
CA GLU A 164 -14.15 10.31 -0.79
C GLU A 164 -13.14 10.26 0.36
N GLY A 165 -12.09 11.08 0.31
CA GLY A 165 -10.98 11.04 1.28
C GLY A 165 -9.93 9.97 0.94
N GLY A 166 -9.40 9.28 1.96
CA GLY A 166 -8.36 8.26 1.78
C GLY A 166 -7.01 8.81 1.32
N ALA A 167 -6.73 10.08 1.61
CA ALA A 167 -5.42 10.67 1.34
C ALA A 167 -4.34 9.95 2.15
N VAL A 168 -3.23 9.63 1.50
CA VAL A 168 -2.03 9.12 2.16
C VAL A 168 -1.14 10.31 2.45
N GLU A 169 -0.92 10.58 3.73
CA GLU A 169 -0.01 11.62 4.20
C GLU A 169 1.27 10.97 4.71
N LEU A 170 2.40 11.59 4.38
CA LEU A 170 3.73 11.09 4.73
C LEU A 170 4.46 12.14 5.53
N ARG A 171 5.17 11.71 6.57
CA ARG A 171 5.99 12.57 7.41
C ARG A 171 7.33 11.93 7.63
N ASP A 172 8.39 12.70 7.40
CA ASP A 172 9.73 12.34 7.84
C ASP A 172 9.86 12.68 9.33
N TYR A 173 10.16 11.68 10.16
CA TYR A 173 10.45 11.87 11.58
C TYR A 173 11.96 12.02 11.83
N GLY A 174 12.80 11.93 10.78
CA GLY A 174 14.25 11.81 10.87
C GLY A 174 14.67 10.43 11.39
N ASN A 175 15.98 10.16 11.43
CA ASN A 175 16.57 8.92 11.95
C ASN A 175 16.35 8.71 13.48
N GLY A 176 15.45 9.47 14.10
CA GLY A 176 15.12 9.38 15.51
C GLY A 176 14.14 8.24 15.76
N LEU A 177 14.68 7.08 16.13
CA LEU A 177 14.01 6.12 17.01
C LEU A 177 13.16 6.89 18.05
N GLN A 178 11.85 6.75 17.99
CA GLN A 178 11.00 6.99 19.17
C GLN A 178 10.91 5.69 19.96
#